data_AF-A0AAD8HGJ2-F1
#
_entry.id   AF-A0AAD8HGJ2-F1
#
_cell.length_a   1.000
_cell.length_b   1.000
_cell.length_c   1.000
_cell.angle_alpha   90.00
_cell.angle_beta   90.00
_cell.angle_gamma   90.00
#
_symmetry.space_group_name_H-M   'P 1'
#
loop_
_entity.id
_entity.type
_entity.pdbx_description
1 polymer ?
#
loop_
_entity_poly.entity_id
_entity_poly.type
_entity_poly.pdbx_seq_one_letter_code
_entity_poly.pdbx_strand_id
1 'polypeptide(L)'
;MGTITVNNTFTAMKFMPGIVEERVSIVLGSFYIPKDNESNPKGDDAHFICGQKQSIGIADGVGGWTRRGVNAGEYARELMMNSLIALDAEPNGAVNPNRVLSQAYSNTNLPGSSTACLLSLNGNILCAANLGDSGFMVIRNGNVLYKSPVQQHSFNHPYQLGQMSNDLPSSAIEIRLKMEAGDVIVAGTDGLFDNMHLEEISTLVSQGISQGSDPENLAWTIAENALYNSFDRFSVTPFSRASRENGGNHVGGKIDDITVLVAFIQPAVV
;
A
#
# COMPACT_ATOMS: atom_id res chain seq x y z
N MET A 1 -61.03 -31.87 -17.88
CA MET A 1 -60.43 -30.93 -16.92
C MET A 1 -59.23 -31.63 -16.31
N GLY A 2 -58.02 -31.26 -16.75
CA GLY A 2 -56.79 -31.93 -16.37
C GLY A 2 -56.31 -31.51 -14.99
N THR A 3 -55.99 -32.50 -14.16
CA THR A 3 -55.26 -32.37 -12.90
C THR A 3 -53.78 -32.17 -13.18
N ILE A 4 -53.22 -31.01 -12.81
CA ILE A 4 -51.79 -30.77 -12.78
C ILE A 4 -51.30 -31.08 -11.37
N THR A 5 -50.64 -32.23 -11.21
CA THR A 5 -49.91 -32.60 -9.99
C THR A 5 -48.48 -32.07 -10.14
N VAL A 6 -48.08 -31.12 -9.30
CA VAL A 6 -46.71 -30.59 -9.27
C VAL A 6 -45.84 -31.59 -8.52
N ASN A 7 -44.97 -32.31 -9.25
CA ASN A 7 -43.94 -33.16 -8.67
C ASN A 7 -42.79 -32.28 -8.16
N ASN A 8 -42.71 -32.10 -6.84
CA ASN A 8 -41.54 -31.54 -6.17
C ASN A 8 -40.41 -32.58 -6.13
N THR A 9 -39.57 -32.60 -7.17
CA THR A 9 -38.25 -33.22 -7.08
C THR A 9 -37.25 -32.17 -6.63
N PHE A 10 -37.03 -32.08 -5.31
CA PHE A 10 -35.83 -31.45 -4.76
C PHE A 10 -34.65 -32.38 -5.04
N THR A 11 -33.89 -32.10 -6.09
CA THR A 11 -32.58 -32.71 -6.30
C THR A 11 -31.65 -32.19 -5.21
N ALA A 12 -31.37 -33.02 -4.21
CA ALA A 12 -30.34 -32.74 -3.22
C ALA A 12 -29.00 -32.52 -3.96
N MET A 13 -28.47 -31.29 -3.90
CA MET A 13 -27.10 -31.03 -4.31
C MET A 13 -26.18 -31.90 -3.47
N LYS A 14 -25.50 -32.84 -4.14
CA LYS A 14 -24.39 -33.61 -3.58
C LYS A 14 -23.33 -32.62 -3.10
N PHE A 15 -23.14 -32.51 -1.78
CA PHE A 15 -21.96 -31.89 -1.19
C PHE A 15 -20.73 -32.62 -1.74
N MET A 16 -19.93 -31.95 -2.57
CA MET A 16 -18.62 -32.43 -2.95
C MET A 16 -17.67 -32.19 -1.76
N PRO A 17 -17.00 -33.22 -1.22
CA PRO A 17 -16.09 -33.04 -0.12
C PRO A 17 -14.80 -32.37 -0.61
N GLY A 18 -14.43 -31.26 0.04
CA GLY A 18 -13.04 -30.82 0.22
C GLY A 18 -12.34 -30.19 -0.99
N ILE A 19 -12.73 -28.98 -1.38
CA ILE A 19 -11.70 -28.02 -1.83
C ILE A 19 -11.10 -27.48 -0.53
N VAL A 20 -9.95 -28.01 -0.13
CA VAL A 20 -9.12 -27.33 0.87
C VAL A 20 -8.72 -26.02 0.20
N GLU A 21 -9.26 -24.88 0.66
CA GLU A 21 -8.75 -23.59 0.19
C GLU A 21 -7.26 -23.55 0.50
N GLU A 22 -6.46 -23.35 -0.56
CA GLU A 22 -5.02 -23.26 -0.46
C GLU A 22 -4.69 -22.11 0.49
N ARG A 23 -4.06 -22.45 1.62
CA ARG A 23 -3.59 -21.43 2.56
C ARG A 23 -2.41 -20.74 1.90
N VAL A 24 -2.38 -19.42 2.01
CA VAL A 24 -1.28 -18.60 1.49
C VAL A 24 -0.58 -17.88 2.62
N SER A 25 0.66 -17.48 2.36
CA SER A 25 1.49 -16.67 3.24
C SER A 25 2.23 -15.61 2.44
N ILE A 26 2.82 -14.64 3.12
CA ILE A 26 3.54 -13.55 2.47
C ILE A 26 5.04 -13.60 2.78
N VAL A 27 5.85 -13.34 1.78
CA VAL A 27 7.28 -13.00 1.94
C VAL A 27 7.43 -11.52 1.66
N LEU A 28 8.04 -10.79 2.58
CA LEU A 28 8.13 -9.32 2.55
C LEU A 28 9.54 -8.86 2.23
N GLY A 29 9.63 -7.75 1.51
CA GLY A 29 10.84 -6.97 1.33
C GLY A 29 10.47 -5.51 1.15
N SER A 30 11.41 -4.62 1.45
CA SER A 30 11.18 -3.18 1.38
C SER A 30 12.46 -2.44 1.05
N PHE A 31 12.34 -1.31 0.38
CA PHE A 31 13.44 -0.40 0.14
C PHE A 31 12.96 1.05 0.29
N TYR A 32 13.80 1.89 0.89
CA TYR A 32 13.51 3.29 1.11
C TYR A 32 14.68 4.16 0.66
N ILE A 33 14.38 5.16 -0.15
CA ILE A 33 15.31 6.19 -0.63
C ILE A 33 14.82 7.54 -0.11
N PRO A 34 15.50 8.14 0.89
CA PRO A 34 15.13 9.46 1.35
C PRO A 34 15.44 10.52 0.29
N LYS A 35 14.59 11.55 0.21
CA LYS A 35 14.90 12.75 -0.59
C LYS A 35 16.16 13.42 -0.05
N ASP A 36 17.07 13.79 -0.95
CA ASP A 36 18.29 14.49 -0.56
C ASP A 36 17.98 15.84 0.09
N ASN A 37 18.26 15.95 1.39
CA ASN A 37 18.03 17.13 2.20
C ASN A 37 18.97 17.12 3.42
N GLU A 38 19.98 17.99 3.41
CA GLU A 38 20.97 18.10 4.50
C GLU A 38 20.33 18.37 5.87
N SER A 39 19.19 19.09 5.91
CA SER A 39 18.48 19.42 7.15
C SER A 39 17.55 18.31 7.64
N ASN A 40 17.20 17.35 6.77
CA ASN A 40 16.36 16.20 7.10
C ASN A 40 16.86 14.93 6.37
N PRO A 41 18.06 14.41 6.71
CA PRO A 41 18.68 13.31 5.96
C PRO A 41 17.95 11.97 6.10
N LYS A 42 16.99 11.87 7.03
CA LYS A 42 16.13 10.68 7.21
C LYS A 42 14.88 10.71 6.32
N GLY A 43 14.64 11.84 5.63
CA GLY A 43 13.44 12.09 4.88
C GLY A 43 12.15 12.04 5.70
N ASP A 44 11.02 12.14 4.99
CA ASP A 44 9.69 12.29 5.59
C ASP A 44 8.83 11.01 5.56
N ASP A 45 9.29 9.96 4.89
CA ASP A 45 8.63 8.66 4.84
C ASP A 45 8.94 7.78 6.07
N ALA A 46 8.04 6.83 6.33
CA ALA A 46 8.23 5.73 7.27
C ALA A 46 7.49 4.47 6.81
N HIS A 47 8.02 3.30 7.18
CA HIS A 47 7.33 2.04 6.95
C HIS A 47 7.67 1.00 8.02
N PHE A 48 6.88 -0.08 8.06
CA PHE A 48 7.23 -1.30 8.78
C PHE A 48 6.87 -2.54 7.95
N ILE A 49 7.60 -3.64 8.21
CA ILE A 49 7.26 -4.98 7.76
C ILE A 49 7.16 -5.92 8.97
N CYS A 50 6.14 -6.77 9.01
CA CYS A 50 5.93 -7.74 10.10
C CYS A 50 5.51 -9.09 9.50
N GLY A 51 6.48 -9.98 9.27
CA GLY A 51 6.22 -11.31 8.71
C GLY A 51 5.36 -12.19 9.61
N GLN A 52 5.52 -12.09 10.94
CA GLN A 52 4.77 -12.87 11.92
C GLN A 52 3.27 -12.60 11.87
N LYS A 53 2.90 -11.34 11.64
CA LYS A 53 1.50 -10.89 11.48
C LYS A 53 1.09 -10.73 10.01
N GLN A 54 1.97 -11.11 9.07
CA GLN A 54 1.77 -10.99 7.63
C GLN A 54 1.27 -9.60 7.23
N SER A 55 1.91 -8.55 7.76
CA SER A 55 1.44 -7.18 7.67
C SER A 55 2.54 -6.20 7.31
N ILE A 56 2.16 -5.12 6.63
CA ILE A 56 3.02 -3.99 6.28
C ILE A 56 2.28 -2.67 6.54
N GLY A 57 3.04 -1.60 6.74
CA GLY A 57 2.50 -0.25 6.84
C GLY A 57 3.45 0.77 6.23
N ILE A 58 2.87 1.81 5.65
CA ILE A 58 3.56 2.92 4.98
C ILE A 58 2.92 4.22 5.44
N ALA A 59 3.72 5.24 5.69
CA ALA A 59 3.29 6.60 5.93
C ALA A 59 4.23 7.59 5.24
N ASP A 60 3.65 8.59 4.59
CA ASP A 60 4.35 9.70 3.93
C ASP A 60 4.09 10.99 4.72
N GLY A 61 5.13 11.53 5.34
CA GLY A 61 5.06 12.77 6.11
C GLY A 61 4.83 13.98 5.21
N VAL A 62 3.74 14.71 5.46
CA VAL A 62 3.34 15.83 4.60
C VAL A 62 4.33 17.00 4.70
N GLY A 63 5.11 17.25 3.65
CA GLY A 63 6.18 18.26 3.63
C GLY A 63 5.76 19.72 3.89
N GLY A 64 4.46 20.04 3.92
CA GLY A 64 3.95 21.37 4.28
C GLY A 64 4.37 21.85 5.69
N TRP A 65 4.66 20.91 6.60
CA TRP A 65 5.07 21.18 7.99
C TRP A 65 6.43 21.86 8.12
N THR A 66 7.31 21.73 7.13
CA THR A 66 8.63 22.37 7.11
C THR A 66 8.52 23.90 7.26
N ARG A 67 7.44 24.52 6.76
CA ARG A 67 7.18 25.96 6.91
C ARG A 67 6.95 26.42 8.35
N ARG A 68 6.68 25.46 9.25
CA ARG A 68 6.48 25.66 10.70
C ARG A 68 7.66 25.15 11.52
N GLY A 69 8.74 24.71 10.87
CA GLY A 69 9.88 24.09 11.55
C GLY A 69 9.57 22.72 12.17
N VAL A 70 8.55 22.03 11.65
CA VAL A 70 8.14 20.69 12.10
C VAL A 70 8.62 19.65 11.09
N ASN A 71 9.25 18.58 11.57
CA ASN A 71 9.70 17.45 10.76
C ASN A 71 8.54 16.46 10.57
N ALA A 72 7.98 16.38 9.36
CA ALA A 72 6.83 15.52 9.10
C ALA A 72 7.19 14.03 9.19
N GLY A 73 8.43 13.66 8.86
CA GLY A 73 8.93 12.31 9.05
C GLY A 73 8.95 11.85 10.50
N GLU A 74 9.11 12.74 11.49
CA GLU A 74 9.01 12.34 12.90
C GLU A 74 7.60 11.86 13.25
N TYR A 75 6.57 12.56 12.77
CA TYR A 75 5.19 12.11 12.89
C TYR A 75 4.95 10.77 12.17
N ALA A 76 5.38 10.64 10.92
CA ALA A 76 5.21 9.41 10.14
C ALA A 76 5.87 8.20 10.82
N ARG A 77 7.09 8.39 11.35
CA ARG A 77 7.83 7.35 12.09
C ARG A 77 7.13 6.96 13.40
N GLU A 78 6.62 7.92 14.16
CA GLU A 78 5.86 7.62 15.37
C GLU A 78 4.54 6.89 15.05
N LEU A 79 3.83 7.31 14.00
CA LEU A 79 2.62 6.62 13.53
C LEU A 79 2.89 5.16 13.14
N MET A 80 3.97 4.90 12.40
CA MET A 80 4.34 3.53 12.02
C MET A 80 4.82 2.69 13.22
N MET A 81 5.56 3.29 14.15
CA MET A 81 5.95 2.62 15.40
C MET A 81 4.72 2.24 16.25
N ASN A 82 3.78 3.18 16.43
CA ASN A 82 2.54 2.94 17.16
C ASN A 82 1.64 1.94 16.43
N SER A 83 1.67 1.90 15.09
CA SER A 83 0.98 0.89 14.29
C SER A 83 1.54 -0.50 14.54
N LEU A 84 2.86 -0.65 14.63
CA LEU A 84 3.49 -1.93 14.95
C LEU A 84 3.13 -2.41 16.37
N ILE A 85 3.06 -1.49 17.34
CA ILE A 85 2.62 -1.79 18.72
C ILE A 85 1.15 -2.24 18.74
N ALA A 86 0.27 -1.50 18.06
CA ALA A 86 -1.15 -1.85 17.96
C ALA A 86 -1.37 -3.17 17.21
N LEU A 87 -0.55 -3.45 16.19
CA LEU A 87 -0.57 -4.70 15.44
C LEU A 87 -0.18 -5.91 16.31
N ASP A 88 0.78 -5.76 17.23
CA ASP A 88 1.17 -6.85 18.13
C ASP A 88 0.01 -7.30 19.02
N ALA A 89 -0.82 -6.35 19.45
CA ALA A 89 -2.02 -6.59 20.24
C ALA A 89 -3.18 -7.26 19.47
N GLU A 90 -3.12 -7.31 18.13
CA GLU A 90 -4.15 -7.98 17.33
C GLU A 90 -4.04 -9.51 17.44
N PRO A 91 -5.16 -10.25 17.48
CA PRO A 91 -5.12 -11.71 17.38
C PRO A 91 -4.48 -12.17 16.06
N ASN A 92 -3.69 -13.23 16.11
CA ASN A 92 -3.04 -13.78 14.92
C ASN A 92 -4.07 -14.21 13.86
N GLY A 93 -3.83 -13.85 12.60
CA GLY A 93 -4.69 -14.20 11.47
C GLY A 93 -6.04 -13.47 11.39
N ALA A 94 -6.27 -12.48 12.27
CA ALA A 94 -7.50 -11.68 12.29
C ALA A 94 -7.21 -10.18 12.45
N VAL A 95 -6.10 -9.71 11.85
CA VAL A 95 -5.68 -8.31 11.95
C VAL A 95 -6.69 -7.42 11.25
N ASN A 96 -7.15 -6.36 11.92
CA ASN A 96 -7.94 -5.30 11.31
C ASN A 96 -7.07 -4.04 11.12
N PRO A 97 -6.59 -3.75 9.89
CA PRO A 97 -5.76 -2.57 9.63
C PRO A 97 -6.37 -1.24 10.05
N ASN A 98 -7.70 -1.05 9.93
CA ASN A 98 -8.36 0.18 10.36
C ASN A 98 -8.33 0.32 11.90
N ARG A 99 -8.53 -0.77 12.63
CA ARG A 99 -8.40 -0.78 14.09
C ARG A 99 -6.95 -0.47 14.52
N VAL A 100 -5.97 -1.10 13.86
CA VAL A 100 -4.55 -0.82 14.09
C VAL A 100 -4.24 0.65 13.83
N LEU A 101 -4.68 1.20 12.70
CA LEU A 101 -4.48 2.61 12.34
C LEU A 101 -5.15 3.56 13.35
N SER A 102 -6.37 3.24 13.78
CA SER A 102 -7.12 4.02 14.77
C SER A 102 -6.40 4.08 16.11
N GLN A 103 -5.91 2.94 16.60
CA GLN A 103 -5.16 2.86 17.84
C GLN A 103 -3.80 3.57 17.71
N ALA A 104 -3.12 3.40 16.59
CA ALA A 104 -1.84 4.06 16.32
C ALA A 104 -1.99 5.58 16.33
N TYR A 105 -2.95 6.09 15.57
CA TYR A 105 -3.27 7.52 15.51
C TYR A 105 -3.57 8.10 16.89
N SER A 106 -4.36 7.41 17.72
CA SER A 106 -4.68 7.86 19.09
C SER A 106 -3.47 7.96 20.01
N ASN A 107 -2.38 7.25 19.69
CA ASN A 107 -1.15 7.20 20.48
C ASN A 107 -0.02 8.07 19.89
N THR A 108 -0.20 8.64 18.70
CA THR A 108 0.79 9.50 18.03
C THR A 108 0.60 10.95 18.49
N ASN A 109 1.66 11.56 19.03
CA ASN A 109 1.58 12.86 19.69
C ASN A 109 2.52 13.92 19.08
N LEU A 110 3.52 13.50 18.31
CA LEU A 110 4.45 14.42 17.68
C LEU A 110 3.71 15.38 16.74
N PRO A 111 4.23 16.61 16.56
CA PRO A 111 3.67 17.53 15.59
C PRO A 111 3.94 17.03 14.17
N GLY A 112 2.97 17.22 13.29
CA GLY A 112 3.04 16.76 11.91
C GLY A 112 1.74 16.12 11.44
N SER A 113 1.77 15.63 10.22
CA SER A 113 0.75 14.76 9.65
C SER A 113 1.38 13.87 8.59
N SER A 114 0.73 12.75 8.30
CA SER A 114 1.14 11.83 7.24
C SER A 114 -0.05 11.17 6.58
N THR A 115 0.15 10.64 5.38
CA THR A 115 -0.72 9.58 4.83
C THR A 115 -0.58 8.30 5.68
N ALA A 116 -1.40 7.28 5.41
CA ALA A 116 -1.23 5.95 5.97
C ALA A 116 -1.80 4.85 5.06
N CYS A 117 -1.00 3.84 4.75
CA CYS A 117 -1.45 2.63 4.06
C CYS A 117 -1.02 1.39 4.85
N LEU A 118 -1.97 0.67 5.46
CA LEU A 118 -1.70 -0.56 6.21
C LEU A 118 -2.34 -1.74 5.50
N LEU A 119 -1.60 -2.85 5.38
CA LEU A 119 -2.06 -4.08 4.76
C LEU A 119 -1.77 -5.29 5.65
N SER A 120 -2.69 -6.25 5.68
CA SER A 120 -2.55 -7.51 6.41
C SER A 120 -3.18 -8.66 5.64
N LEU A 121 -2.47 -9.77 5.48
CA LEU A 121 -3.03 -11.01 4.95
C LEU A 121 -3.69 -11.81 6.08
N ASN A 122 -5.02 -11.97 6.01
CA ASN A 122 -5.80 -12.80 6.93
C ASN A 122 -6.27 -14.05 6.19
N GLY A 123 -5.56 -15.17 6.38
CA GLY A 123 -5.80 -16.38 5.58
C GLY A 123 -5.45 -16.13 4.12
N ASN A 124 -6.45 -16.08 3.24
CA ASN A 124 -6.30 -15.72 1.82
C ASN A 124 -6.90 -14.35 1.46
N ILE A 125 -7.28 -13.54 2.46
CA ILE A 125 -7.87 -12.22 2.24
C ILE A 125 -6.87 -11.14 2.63
N LEU A 126 -6.41 -10.36 1.65
CA LEU A 126 -5.69 -9.12 1.91
C LEU A 126 -6.70 -8.08 2.42
N CYS A 127 -6.52 -7.65 3.65
CA CYS A 127 -7.24 -6.54 4.25
C CYS A 127 -6.34 -5.31 4.23
N ALA A 128 -6.87 -4.14 3.86
CA ALA A 128 -6.11 -2.90 3.89
C ALA A 128 -6.95 -1.73 4.41
N ALA A 129 -6.28 -0.75 5.00
CA ALA A 129 -6.79 0.58 5.28
C ALA A 129 -5.87 1.59 4.59
N ASN A 130 -6.39 2.33 3.60
CA ASN A 130 -5.64 3.33 2.85
C ASN A 130 -6.20 4.73 3.13
N LEU A 131 -5.34 5.65 3.56
CA LEU A 131 -5.64 7.05 3.82
C LEU A 131 -4.60 7.94 3.11
N GLY A 132 -5.04 8.75 2.16
CA GLY A 132 -4.17 9.63 1.36
C GLY A 132 -3.84 9.08 -0.02
N ASP A 133 -2.67 9.46 -0.55
CA ASP A 133 -2.17 9.13 -1.89
C ASP A 133 -1.00 8.13 -1.92
N SER A 134 -0.51 7.69 -0.77
CA SER A 134 0.14 6.39 -0.67
C SER A 134 -0.82 5.26 -1.05
N GLY A 135 -0.30 4.07 -1.30
CA GLY A 135 -1.17 2.96 -1.68
C GLY A 135 -0.46 1.69 -2.08
N PHE A 136 -1.19 0.84 -2.80
CA PHE A 136 -0.68 -0.43 -3.29
C PHE A 136 -1.36 -0.86 -4.59
N MET A 137 -0.72 -1.78 -5.29
CA MET A 137 -1.26 -2.51 -6.42
C MET A 137 -1.04 -4.01 -6.26
N VAL A 138 -1.91 -4.80 -6.91
CA VAL A 138 -1.82 -6.26 -6.97
C VAL A 138 -1.58 -6.67 -8.40
N ILE A 139 -0.58 -7.52 -8.61
CA ILE A 139 -0.17 -8.05 -9.91
C ILE A 139 -0.32 -9.57 -9.88
N ARG A 140 -0.96 -10.13 -10.91
CA ARG A 140 -1.09 -11.58 -11.13
C ARG A 140 -0.74 -11.92 -12.56
N ASN A 141 0.18 -12.87 -12.75
CA ASN A 141 0.61 -13.32 -14.07
C ASN A 141 1.02 -12.14 -14.99
N GLY A 142 1.74 -11.15 -14.42
CA GLY A 142 2.19 -9.94 -15.12
C GLY A 142 1.12 -8.90 -15.44
N ASN A 143 -0.13 -9.10 -15.00
CA ASN A 143 -1.22 -8.14 -15.19
C ASN A 143 -1.56 -7.43 -13.88
N VAL A 144 -1.83 -6.13 -13.97
CA VAL A 144 -2.34 -5.33 -12.84
C VAL A 144 -3.80 -5.69 -12.58
N LEU A 145 -4.07 -6.39 -11.49
CA LEU A 145 -5.43 -6.76 -11.08
C LEU A 145 -6.14 -5.64 -10.32
N TYR A 146 -5.38 -4.89 -9.53
CA TYR A 146 -5.92 -3.86 -8.66
C TYR A 146 -4.89 -2.77 -8.42
N LYS A 147 -5.36 -1.53 -8.29
CA LYS A 147 -4.63 -0.39 -7.75
C LYS A 147 -5.53 0.30 -6.73
N SER A 148 -5.01 0.57 -5.54
CA SER A 148 -5.75 1.30 -4.52
C SER A 148 -6.08 2.71 -4.99
N PRO A 149 -7.29 3.22 -4.67
CA PRO A 149 -7.67 4.59 -4.99
C PRO A 149 -6.79 5.59 -4.21
N VAL A 150 -6.56 6.73 -4.83
CA VAL A 150 -5.92 7.89 -4.23
C VAL A 150 -7.00 8.76 -3.56
N GLN A 151 -6.74 9.23 -2.34
CA GLN A 151 -7.60 10.16 -1.61
C GLN A 151 -6.93 11.53 -1.45
N GLN A 152 -7.52 12.54 -2.07
CA GLN A 152 -7.04 13.92 -2.00
C GLN A 152 -8.23 14.88 -1.85
N HIS A 153 -8.02 15.98 -1.12
CA HIS A 153 -8.98 17.09 -1.03
C HIS A 153 -8.94 17.96 -2.30
N SER A 154 -7.75 18.07 -2.89
CA SER A 154 -7.46 18.68 -4.19
C SER A 154 -6.14 18.11 -4.71
N PHE A 155 -5.81 18.33 -5.99
CA PHE A 155 -4.55 17.84 -6.57
C PHE A 155 -3.34 18.14 -5.66
N ASN A 156 -2.56 17.10 -5.36
CA ASN A 156 -1.36 17.16 -4.50
C ASN A 156 -1.63 17.67 -3.07
N HIS A 157 -2.86 17.47 -2.57
CA HIS A 157 -3.25 17.74 -1.18
C HIS A 157 -3.98 16.51 -0.60
N PRO A 158 -3.22 15.51 -0.09
CA PRO A 158 -3.80 14.26 0.37
C PRO A 158 -4.59 14.38 1.64
N TYR A 159 -5.50 13.41 1.80
CA TYR A 159 -6.01 13.06 3.12
C TYR A 159 -4.82 12.67 4.00
N GLN A 160 -4.81 13.14 5.24
CA GLN A 160 -3.65 12.99 6.11
C GLN A 160 -4.06 12.94 7.58
N LEU A 161 -3.46 12.04 8.36
CA LEU A 161 -3.66 11.97 9.80
C LEU A 161 -2.63 12.84 10.48
N GLY A 162 -3.06 13.70 11.41
CA GLY A 162 -2.13 14.45 12.26
C GLY A 162 -2.74 15.68 12.87
N GLN A 163 -1.90 16.47 13.52
CA GLN A 163 -2.32 17.75 14.09
C GLN A 163 -2.83 18.66 12.97
N MET A 164 -3.83 19.50 13.22
CA MET A 164 -4.41 20.43 12.22
C MET A 164 -5.05 19.79 10.96
N SER A 165 -5.10 18.46 10.85
CA SER A 165 -5.95 17.78 9.87
C SER A 165 -7.35 17.57 10.42
N ASN A 166 -8.35 17.61 9.54
CA ASN A 166 -9.72 17.20 9.87
C ASN A 166 -9.99 15.72 9.53
N ASP A 167 -9.03 15.05 8.91
CA ASP A 167 -9.17 13.64 8.55
C ASP A 167 -8.95 12.75 9.77
N LEU A 168 -9.73 11.68 9.82
CA LEU A 168 -9.70 10.70 10.91
C LEU A 168 -9.42 9.31 10.32
N PRO A 169 -8.97 8.35 11.13
CA PRO A 169 -8.81 6.96 10.68
C PRO A 169 -10.08 6.37 10.05
N SER A 170 -11.26 6.82 10.49
CA SER A 170 -12.55 6.44 9.90
C SER A 170 -12.77 6.90 8.45
N SER A 171 -11.95 7.83 7.95
CA SER A 171 -11.94 8.27 6.54
C SER A 171 -11.12 7.35 5.63
N ALA A 172 -10.34 6.43 6.21
CA ALA A 172 -9.56 5.46 5.44
C ALA A 172 -10.48 4.55 4.61
N ILE A 173 -10.10 4.28 3.37
CA ILE A 173 -10.79 3.30 2.53
C ILE A 173 -10.37 1.90 2.97
N GLU A 174 -11.33 1.12 3.43
CA GLU A 174 -11.15 -0.31 3.74
C GLU A 174 -11.27 -1.15 2.47
N ILE A 175 -10.28 -2.01 2.24
CA ILE A 175 -10.18 -2.85 1.05
C ILE A 175 -10.03 -4.30 1.47
N ARG A 176 -10.73 -5.20 0.79
CA ARG A 176 -10.62 -6.66 0.97
C ARG A 176 -10.49 -7.32 -0.40
N LEU A 177 -9.38 -8.02 -0.62
CA LEU A 177 -9.11 -8.72 -1.88
C LEU A 177 -8.77 -10.18 -1.59
N LYS A 178 -9.33 -11.10 -2.39
CA LYS A 178 -8.94 -12.51 -2.35
C LYS A 178 -7.61 -12.67 -3.08
N MET A 179 -6.65 -13.26 -2.38
CA MET A 179 -5.29 -13.48 -2.86
C MET A 179 -5.09 -14.94 -3.25
N GLU A 180 -4.23 -15.15 -4.25
CA GLU A 180 -3.81 -16.46 -4.74
C GLU A 180 -2.28 -16.57 -4.68
N ALA A 181 -1.79 -17.80 -4.53
CA ALA A 181 -0.35 -18.05 -4.66
C ALA A 181 0.14 -17.58 -6.04
N GLY A 182 1.28 -16.87 -6.05
CA GLY A 182 1.82 -16.21 -7.22
C GLY A 182 1.43 -14.74 -7.38
N ASP A 183 0.50 -14.23 -6.57
CA ASP A 183 0.23 -12.79 -6.53
C ASP A 183 1.42 -12.02 -5.96
N VAL A 184 1.65 -10.82 -6.52
CA VAL A 184 2.63 -9.87 -6.01
C VAL A 184 1.90 -8.58 -5.63
N ILE A 185 2.13 -8.12 -4.41
CA ILE A 185 1.70 -6.81 -3.96
C ILE A 185 2.90 -5.86 -4.05
N VAL A 186 2.70 -4.70 -4.67
CA VAL A 186 3.63 -3.58 -4.60
C VAL A 186 2.93 -2.43 -3.90
N ALA A 187 3.43 -2.03 -2.73
CA ALA A 187 2.94 -0.90 -1.97
C ALA A 187 4.01 0.20 -1.92
N GLY A 188 3.59 1.46 -1.83
CA GLY A 188 4.53 2.57 -1.82
C GLY A 188 3.88 3.91 -1.50
N THR A 189 4.74 4.91 -1.30
CA THR A 189 4.36 6.32 -1.16
C THR A 189 4.12 6.97 -2.51
N ASP A 190 3.75 8.25 -2.51
CA ASP A 190 3.52 8.97 -3.76
C ASP A 190 4.81 9.10 -4.58
N GLY A 191 5.99 9.15 -3.95
CA GLY A 191 7.28 9.16 -4.64
C GLY A 191 7.50 7.97 -5.60
N LEU A 192 6.85 6.83 -5.36
CA LEU A 192 6.76 5.74 -6.33
C LEU A 192 5.70 6.06 -7.41
N PHE A 193 4.45 6.21 -7.00
CA PHE A 193 3.30 6.22 -7.93
C PHE A 193 3.19 7.50 -8.76
N ASP A 194 3.84 8.58 -8.36
CA ASP A 194 3.96 9.82 -9.10
C ASP A 194 5.00 9.73 -10.23
N ASN A 195 5.97 8.83 -10.10
CA ASN A 195 7.13 8.71 -11.00
C ASN A 195 7.13 7.46 -11.88
N MET A 196 6.28 6.47 -11.60
CA MET A 196 6.22 5.20 -12.34
C MET A 196 4.79 4.88 -12.80
N HIS A 197 4.61 4.57 -14.09
CA HIS A 197 3.36 4.01 -14.58
C HIS A 197 3.17 2.57 -14.09
N LEU A 198 1.93 2.14 -13.94
CA LEU A 198 1.61 0.82 -13.39
C LEU A 198 2.15 -0.32 -14.26
N GLU A 199 2.19 -0.13 -15.57
CA GLU A 199 2.71 -1.07 -16.54
C GLU A 199 4.24 -1.22 -16.43
N GLU A 200 4.95 -0.14 -16.08
CA GLU A 200 6.40 -0.18 -15.82
C GLU A 200 6.68 -1.01 -14.57
N ILE A 201 5.93 -0.77 -13.49
CA ILE A 201 6.02 -1.56 -12.25
C ILE A 201 5.72 -3.04 -12.53
N SER A 202 4.64 -3.34 -13.26
CA SER A 202 4.26 -4.71 -13.61
C SER A 202 5.31 -5.43 -14.46
N THR A 203 5.98 -4.68 -15.35
CA THR A 203 7.09 -5.19 -16.17
C THR A 203 8.29 -5.54 -15.30
N LEU A 204 8.68 -4.65 -14.38
CA LEU A 204 9.79 -4.90 -13.44
C LEU A 204 9.49 -6.09 -12.53
N VAL A 205 8.26 -6.22 -12.02
CA VAL A 205 7.83 -7.38 -11.23
C VAL A 205 7.96 -8.67 -12.03
N SER A 206 7.46 -8.69 -13.27
CA SER A 206 7.52 -9.88 -14.12
C SER A 206 8.98 -10.29 -14.42
N GLN A 207 9.84 -9.31 -14.72
CA GLN A 207 11.27 -9.52 -14.91
C GLN A 207 11.95 -10.05 -13.64
N GLY A 208 11.72 -9.41 -12.49
CA GLY A 208 12.26 -9.82 -11.20
C GLY A 208 11.89 -11.25 -10.84
N ILE A 209 10.62 -11.64 -11.00
CA ILE A 209 10.15 -13.01 -10.77
C ILE A 209 10.87 -14.00 -11.70
N SER A 210 10.96 -13.70 -13.01
CA SER A 210 11.66 -14.57 -13.97
C SER A 210 13.16 -14.74 -13.69
N GLN A 211 13.77 -13.74 -13.05
CA GLN A 211 15.18 -13.75 -12.65
C GLN A 211 15.39 -14.35 -11.25
N GLY A 212 14.31 -14.71 -10.54
CA GLY A 212 14.39 -15.24 -9.19
C GLY A 212 14.75 -14.21 -8.12
N SER A 213 14.42 -12.94 -8.35
CA SER A 213 14.60 -11.88 -7.35
C SER A 213 13.73 -12.14 -6.13
N ASP A 214 14.29 -11.96 -4.94
CA ASP A 214 13.50 -11.87 -3.71
C ASP A 214 12.75 -10.53 -3.62
N PRO A 215 11.77 -10.39 -2.69
CA PRO A 215 11.01 -9.15 -2.55
C PRO A 215 11.86 -7.90 -2.25
N GLU A 216 12.97 -8.03 -1.52
CA GLU A 216 13.80 -6.88 -1.13
C GLU A 216 14.58 -6.33 -2.32
N ASN A 217 15.23 -7.21 -3.08
CA ASN A 217 15.92 -6.85 -4.32
C ASN A 217 14.96 -6.30 -5.38
N LEU A 218 13.72 -6.82 -5.42
CA LEU A 218 12.70 -6.28 -6.31
C LEU A 218 12.19 -4.91 -5.86
N ALA A 219 12.01 -4.70 -4.54
CA ALA A 219 11.66 -3.40 -3.99
C ALA A 219 12.74 -2.36 -4.30
N TRP A 220 14.02 -2.72 -4.13
CA TRP A 220 15.17 -1.89 -4.51
C TRP A 220 15.12 -1.52 -6.01
N THR A 221 14.96 -2.52 -6.88
CA THR A 221 14.90 -2.29 -8.33
C THR A 221 13.78 -1.32 -8.72
N ILE A 222 12.58 -1.49 -8.13
CA ILE A 222 11.45 -0.60 -8.38
C ILE A 222 11.73 0.82 -7.86
N ALA A 223 12.30 0.94 -6.65
CA ALA A 223 12.64 2.23 -6.05
C ALA A 223 13.70 2.99 -6.86
N GLU A 224 14.74 2.31 -7.35
CA GLU A 224 15.78 2.93 -8.19
C GLU A 224 15.22 3.43 -9.53
N ASN A 225 14.28 2.69 -10.14
CA ASN A 225 13.62 3.16 -11.36
C ASN A 225 12.72 4.38 -11.09
N ALA A 226 12.00 4.38 -9.97
CA ALA A 226 11.23 5.54 -9.54
C ALA A 226 12.15 6.76 -9.29
N LEU A 227 13.30 6.56 -8.65
CA LEU A 227 14.30 7.59 -8.42
C LEU A 227 14.84 8.16 -9.74
N TYR A 228 15.23 7.28 -10.66
CA TYR A 228 15.68 7.69 -12.00
C TYR A 228 14.63 8.54 -12.71
N ASN A 229 13.38 8.09 -12.72
CA ASN A 229 12.27 8.84 -13.33
C ASN A 229 11.98 10.16 -12.60
N SER A 230 12.18 10.23 -11.28
CA SER A 230 11.98 11.45 -10.49
C SER A 230 12.92 12.59 -10.92
N PHE A 231 14.12 12.26 -11.42
CA PHE A 231 15.09 13.23 -11.92
C PHE A 231 14.95 13.53 -13.43
N ASP A 232 14.19 12.73 -14.18
CA ASP A 232 13.96 12.97 -15.60
C ASP A 232 12.99 14.13 -15.82
N ARG A 233 13.54 15.28 -16.20
CA ARG A 233 12.80 16.53 -16.45
C ARG A 233 11.95 16.51 -17.72
N PHE A 234 12.09 15.49 -18.57
CA PHE A 234 11.42 15.36 -19.86
C PHE A 234 10.42 14.21 -19.90
N SER A 235 10.46 13.30 -18.91
CA SER A 235 9.51 12.19 -18.82
C SER A 235 8.07 12.66 -18.63
N VAL A 236 7.14 11.91 -19.21
CA VAL A 236 5.70 12.08 -18.94
C VAL A 236 5.34 11.12 -17.82
N THR A 237 5.59 11.54 -16.59
CA THR A 237 5.27 10.79 -15.38
C THR A 237 3.78 10.88 -15.04
N PRO A 238 3.23 9.94 -14.25
CA PRO A 238 1.87 10.04 -13.70
C PRO A 238 1.58 11.40 -13.07
N PHE A 239 2.50 11.96 -12.28
CA PHE A 239 2.34 13.26 -11.64
C PHE A 239 2.29 14.41 -12.65
N SER A 240 3.19 14.44 -13.63
CA SER A 240 3.19 15.50 -14.65
C SER A 240 1.89 15.50 -15.47
N ARG A 241 1.34 14.31 -15.76
CA ARG A 241 0.04 14.16 -16.42
C ARG A 241 -1.09 14.68 -15.53
N ALA A 242 -1.15 14.23 -14.28
CA ALA A 242 -2.18 14.65 -13.33
C ALA A 242 -2.12 16.16 -13.04
N SER A 243 -0.92 16.75 -12.98
CA SER A 243 -0.73 18.19 -12.84
C SER A 243 -1.39 18.95 -14.00
N ARG A 244 -1.15 18.54 -15.25
CA ARG A 244 -1.76 19.16 -16.45
C ARG A 244 -3.27 19.02 -16.47
N GLU A 245 -3.78 17.85 -16.11
CA GLU A 245 -5.23 17.58 -16.02
C GLU A 245 -5.92 18.47 -14.97
N ASN A 246 -5.18 18.90 -13.95
CA ASN A 246 -5.64 19.83 -12.92
C ASN A 246 -5.23 21.30 -13.18
N GLY A 247 -4.84 21.63 -14.41
CA GLY A 247 -4.50 23.01 -14.82
C GLY A 247 -3.13 23.51 -14.37
N GLY A 248 -2.28 22.62 -13.83
CA GLY A 248 -0.89 22.87 -13.51
C GLY A 248 0.04 22.75 -14.72
N ASN A 249 1.29 23.19 -14.54
CA ASN A 249 2.32 23.20 -15.59
C ASN A 249 3.55 22.36 -15.22
N HIS A 250 3.43 21.41 -14.29
CA HIS A 250 4.56 20.54 -13.92
C HIS A 250 4.98 19.65 -15.10
N VAL A 251 6.28 19.46 -15.27
CA VAL A 251 6.88 18.65 -16.33
C VAL A 251 7.97 17.74 -15.74
N GLY A 252 8.11 16.54 -16.28
CA GLY A 252 9.09 15.57 -15.76
C GLY A 252 8.68 14.91 -14.45
N GLY A 253 9.64 14.26 -13.83
CA GLY A 253 9.50 13.64 -12.51
C GLY A 253 9.23 14.62 -11.38
N LYS A 254 8.79 14.06 -10.25
CA LYS A 254 8.61 14.73 -8.96
C LYS A 254 9.63 14.14 -8.00
N ILE A 255 10.65 14.93 -7.64
CA ILE A 255 11.65 14.51 -6.66
C ILE A 255 10.97 14.39 -5.30
N ASP A 256 10.98 13.19 -4.72
CA ASP A 256 10.40 12.93 -3.41
C ASP A 256 11.11 11.83 -2.64
N ASP A 257 10.69 11.63 -1.39
CA ASP A 257 10.97 10.41 -0.64
C ASP A 257 10.32 9.21 -1.37
N ILE A 258 11.03 8.09 -1.49
CA ILE A 258 10.55 6.91 -2.22
C ILE A 258 10.59 5.69 -1.32
N THR A 259 9.42 5.25 -0.88
CA THR A 259 9.26 3.99 -0.15
C THR A 259 8.57 2.96 -1.04
N VAL A 260 9.16 1.77 -1.14
CA VAL A 260 8.60 0.62 -1.87
C VAL A 260 8.61 -0.61 -0.99
N LEU A 261 7.47 -1.29 -0.87
CA LEU A 261 7.32 -2.58 -0.22
C LEU A 261 6.79 -3.58 -1.24
N VAL A 262 7.39 -4.76 -1.26
CA VAL A 262 6.98 -5.87 -2.12
C VAL A 262 6.59 -7.05 -1.23
N ALA A 263 5.45 -7.67 -1.54
CA ALA A 263 5.02 -8.89 -0.90
C ALA A 263 4.71 -9.98 -1.95
N PHE A 264 5.36 -11.13 -1.82
CA PHE A 264 5.03 -12.32 -2.61
C PHE A 264 4.03 -13.18 -1.85
N ILE A 265 2.90 -13.45 -2.48
CA ILE A 265 1.93 -14.41 -1.97
C ILE A 265 2.35 -15.79 -2.44
N GLN A 266 2.62 -16.68 -1.49
CA GLN A 266 3.07 -18.04 -1.76
C GLN A 266 2.22 -19.05 -1.00
N PRO A 267 2.20 -20.33 -1.39
CA PRO A 267 1.55 -21.37 -0.58
C PRO A 267 2.10 -21.34 0.85
N ALA A 268 1.22 -21.40 1.84
CA ALA A 268 1.63 -21.47 3.23
C ALA A 268 2.32 -22.81 3.49
N VAL A 269 3.50 -22.77 4.10
CA VAL A 269 4.16 -23.99 4.58
C VAL A 269 3.37 -24.48 5.79
N VAL A 270 2.82 -25.70 5.68
CA VAL A 270 2.06 -26.37 6.74
C VAL A 270 3.00 -26.98 7.77
#